data_AF-A0A7C3LJ99-F1
#
_entry.id   AF-A0A7C3LJ99-F1
#
_cell.length_a   1.000
_cell.length_b   1.000
_cell.length_c   1.000
_cell.angle_alpha   90.00
_cell.angle_beta   90.00
_cell.angle_gamma   90.00
#
_symmetry.space_group_name_H-M   'P 1'
#
loop_
_entity.id
_entity.type
_entity.pdbx_description
1 polymer ?
#
loop_
_entity_poly.entity_id
_entity_poly.type
_entity_poly.pdbx_seq_one_letter_code
_entity_poly.pdbx_strand_id
1 'polypeptide(L)' 'MSEHELWNELGNLYFISGAYEPAIHAYARSIELDRGFGRPYSNMALAFVHTGRYLDAIELYHRSIELLTDPRE' A
#
# COMPACT_ATOMS: atom_id res chain seq x y z
N MET A 1 -16.24 -3.92 5.39
CA MET A 1 -15.11 -3.17 4.82
C MET A 1 -15.28 -1.71 5.15
N SER A 2 -14.31 -1.11 5.81
CA SER A 2 -14.18 0.33 6.05
C SER A 2 -13.78 1.04 4.75
N GLU A 3 -13.82 2.38 4.74
CA GLU A 3 -13.42 3.17 3.57
C GLU A 3 -11.95 2.91 3.17
N HIS A 4 -11.03 2.84 4.14
CA HIS A 4 -9.62 2.54 3.86
C HIS A 4 -9.43 1.13 3.28
N GLU A 5 -10.21 0.13 3.74
CA GLU A 5 -10.17 -1.22 3.18
C GLU A 5 -10.66 -1.23 1.73
N LEU A 6 -11.72 -0.49 1.41
CA LEU A 6 -12.22 -0.37 0.03
C LEU A 6 -11.18 0.26 -0.91
N TRP A 7 -10.47 1.31 -0.47
CA TRP A 7 -9.38 1.90 -1.24
C TRP A 7 -8.22 0.93 -1.47
N ASN A 8 -7.88 0.10 -0.48
CA ASN A 8 -6.88 -0.95 -0.64
C ASN A 8 -7.34 -2.00 -1.68
N GLU A 9 -8.59 -2.45 -1.62
CA GLU A 9 -9.10 -3.41 -2.61
C GLU A 9 -9.19 -2.82 -4.01
N LEU A 10 -9.56 -1.54 -4.16
CA LEU A 10 -9.49 -0.84 -5.45
C LEU A 10 -8.05 -0.81 -5.98
N GLY A 11 -7.07 -0.54 -5.10
CA GLY A 11 -5.66 -0.61 -5.45
C GLY A 11 -5.25 -2.00 -5.95
N ASN A 12 -5.72 -3.07 -5.28
CA ASN A 12 -5.47 -4.45 -5.70
C ASN A 12 -6.02 -4.72 -7.11
N LEU A 13 -7.22 -4.24 -7.42
CA LEU A 13 -7.82 -4.39 -8.74
C LEU A 13 -7.03 -3.65 -9.83
N TYR A 14 -6.54 -2.45 -9.54
CA TYR A 14 -5.64 -1.74 -10.44
C TYR A 14 -4.30 -2.46 -10.60
N PHE A 15 -3.75 -3.01 -9.51
CA PHE A 15 -2.49 -3.72 -9.55
C PHE A 15 -2.56 -4.98 -10.42
N ILE A 16 -3.57 -5.83 -10.23
CA ILE A 16 -3.73 -7.08 -11.02
C ILE A 16 -4.01 -6.81 -12.51
N SER A 17 -4.53 -5.62 -12.84
CA SER A 17 -4.73 -5.18 -14.23
C SER A 17 -3.48 -4.53 -14.84
N GLY A 18 -2.38 -4.43 -14.10
CA GLY A 18 -1.14 -3.80 -14.54
C GLY A 18 -1.18 -2.27 -14.52
N ALA A 19 -2.24 -1.67 -13.99
CA ALA A 19 -2.41 -0.23 -13.84
C ALA A 19 -1.72 0.23 -12.55
N TYR A 20 -0.39 0.22 -12.54
CA TYR A 20 0.40 0.46 -11.33
C TYR A 20 0.24 1.88 -10.77
N GLU A 21 0.23 2.93 -11.60
CA GLU A 21 0.03 4.31 -11.15
C GLU A 21 -1.34 4.52 -10.49
N PRO A 22 -2.47 4.09 -11.09
CA PRO A 22 -3.76 4.09 -10.39
C PRO A 22 -3.76 3.27 -9.09
N ALA A 23 -3.08 2.11 -9.05
CA ALA A 23 -2.97 1.31 -7.85
C ALA A 23 -2.30 2.09 -6.71
N ILE A 24 -1.19 2.77 -7.02
CA ILE A 24 -0.45 3.61 -6.07
C ILE A 24 -1.34 4.72 -5.50
N HIS A 25 -2.13 5.40 -6.34
CA HIS A 25 -3.06 6.42 -5.85
C HIS A 25 -4.11 5.84 -4.90
N ALA A 26 -4.67 4.66 -5.22
CA ALA A 26 -5.65 4.02 -4.37
C ALA A 26 -5.04 3.57 -3.02
N TYR A 27 -3.84 2.99 -3.03
CA TYR A 27 -3.14 2.63 -1.79
C TYR A 27 -2.77 3.87 -0.96
N ALA A 28 -2.33 4.96 -1.59
CA ALA A 28 -2.06 6.22 -0.90
C ALA A 28 -3.32 6.76 -0.20
N ARG A 29 -4.48 6.70 -0.85
CA ARG A 29 -5.76 7.07 -0.22
C ARG A 29 -6.13 6.17 0.96
N SER A 30 -5.87 4.86 0.86
CA SER A 30 -6.04 3.92 1.98
C SER A 30 -5.17 4.33 3.18
N ILE A 31 -3.90 4.64 2.94
CA ILE A 31 -2.93 5.09 3.96
C ILE A 31 -3.33 6.44 4.59
N GLU A 32 -3.85 7.38 3.80
CA GLU A 32 -4.32 8.68 4.30
C GLU A 32 -5.52 8.53 5.23
N LEU A 33 -6.40 7.57 4.97
CA LEU A 33 -7.58 7.28 5.79
C LEU A 33 -7.25 6.50 7.06
N ASP A 34 -6.29 5.55 6.99
CA ASP A 34 -5.78 4.84 8.16
C ASP A 34 -4.28 4.58 8.05
N ARG A 35 -3.49 5.41 8.73
CA ARG A 35 -2.03 5.30 8.77
C ARG A 35 -1.53 4.05 9.50
N GLY A 36 -2.38 3.42 10.32
CA GLY A 36 -2.09 2.18 11.04
C GLY A 36 -2.41 0.93 10.23
N PHE A 37 -3.02 1.06 9.04
CA PHE A 37 -3.33 -0.07 8.19
C PHE A 37 -2.09 -0.46 7.38
N GLY A 38 -1.36 -1.50 7.83
CA GLY A 38 -0.07 -1.87 7.25
C GLY A 38 -0.12 -2.40 5.81
N ARG A 39 -1.18 -3.12 5.44
CA ARG A 39 -1.31 -3.79 4.12
C ARG A 39 -1.13 -2.87 2.89
N PRO A 40 -1.76 -1.68 2.80
CA PRO A 40 -1.58 -0.80 1.65
C PRO A 40 -0.14 -0.31 1.47
N TYR A 41 0.69 -0.26 2.52
CA TYR A 41 2.11 0.11 2.38
C TYR A 41 2.88 -0.94 1.58
N SER A 42 2.75 -2.24 1.92
CA SER A 42 3.40 -3.31 1.14
C SER A 42 2.85 -3.43 -0.28
N ASN A 43 1.56 -3.15 -0.46
CA ASN A 43 0.93 -3.22 -1.78
C ASN A 43 1.38 -2.05 -2.68
N MET A 44 1.49 -0.84 -2.12
CA MET A 44 2.06 0.32 -2.80
C MET A 44 3.54 0.12 -3.12
N ALA A 45 4.30 -0.49 -2.20
CA ALA A 45 5.69 -0.86 -2.44
C ALA A 45 5.84 -1.81 -3.64
N LEU A 46 4.96 -2.81 -3.75
CA LEU A 46 4.96 -3.72 -4.89
C LEU A 46 4.68 -2.98 -6.21
N ALA A 47 3.71 -2.05 -6.22
CA ALA A 47 3.45 -1.21 -7.39
C ALA A 47 4.65 -0.30 -7.74
N PHE A 48 5.40 0.18 -6.75
CA PHE A 48 6.67 0.89 -6.95
C PHE A 48 7.76 0.00 -7.57
N VAL A 49 7.88 -1.26 -7.15
CA VAL A 49 8.81 -2.23 -7.78
C VAL A 49 8.51 -2.39 -9.27
N HIS A 50 7.23 -2.55 -9.64
CA HIS A 50 6.82 -2.69 -11.04
C HIS A 50 7.05 -1.43 -11.89
N THR A 51 7.21 -0.27 -11.26
CA THR A 51 7.45 1.01 -11.94
C THR A 51 8.90 1.51 -11.79
N GLY A 52 9.80 0.66 -11.26
CA GLY A 52 11.23 0.97 -11.13
C GLY A 52 11.61 1.88 -9.95
N ARG A 53 10.65 2.21 -9.07
CA ARG A 53 10.87 3.05 -7.88
C ARG A 53 11.34 2.21 -6.68
N TYR A 54 12.52 1.63 -6.81
CA TYR A 54 13.00 0.65 -5.82
C TYR A 54 13.30 1.25 -4.45
N LEU A 55 13.88 2.45 -4.39
CA LEU A 55 14.20 3.11 -3.11
C LEU A 55 12.93 3.45 -2.33
N ASP A 56 11.92 4.00 -3.00
CA ASP A 56 10.64 4.30 -2.37
C ASP A 56 9.91 3.02 -1.89
N ALA A 57 10.02 1.93 -2.66
CA ALA A 57 9.45 0.64 -2.27
C ALA A 57 10.08 0.09 -0.99
N ILE A 58 11.40 0.23 -0.81
CA ILE A 58 12.11 -0.23 0.40
C ILE A 58 11.58 0.48 1.64
N GLU A 59 11.43 1.81 1.58
CA GLU A 59 10.88 2.61 2.69
C GLU A 59 9.44 2.18 3.03
N LEU A 60 8.61 1.95 2.03
CA LEU A 60 7.24 1.48 2.23
C LEU A 60 7.17 0.07 2.82
N TYR A 61 8.05 -0.84 2.41
CA TYR A 61 8.13 -2.17 3.01
C TYR A 61 8.57 -2.11 4.47
N HIS A 62 9.56 -1.28 4.81
CA HIS A 62 9.95 -1.06 6.21
C HIS A 62 8.77 -0.58 7.04
N ARG A 63 8.01 0.40 6.53
CA ARG A 63 6.83 0.91 7.22
C ARG A 63 5.73 -0.15 7.38
N SER A 64 5.52 -0.96 6.34
CA SER A 64 4.57 -2.07 6.41
C SER A 64 4.97 -3.10 7.46
N ILE A 65 6.27 -3.43 7.55
CA ILE A 65 6.78 -4.39 8.53
C ILE A 65 6.57 -3.85 9.94
N GLU A 66 6.96 -2.60 10.20
CA GLU A 66 6.75 -1.93 11.49
C GLU A 66 5.29 -2.04 11.93
N LEU A 67 4.35 -1.65 11.06
CA LEU A 67 2.92 -1.65 11.39
C LEU A 67 2.29 -3.03 11.56
N LEU A 68 2.84 -4.07 10.91
CA LEU A 68 2.31 -5.44 10.98
C LEU A 68 2.98 -6.29 12.06
N THR A 69 4.18 -5.91 12.48
CA THR A 69 4.97 -6.65 13.48
C THR A 69 4.96 -5.98 14.85
N ASP A 70 4.57 -4.71 14.97
CA ASP A 70 4.41 -4.03 16.24
C ASP A 70 3.11 -4.50 16.94
N PRO A 71 3.19 -5.30 18.02
CA PRO A 71 2.05 -5.59 18.84
C PRO A 71 1.75 -4.32 19.62
N ARG A 72 0.84 -3.48 19.11
CA ARG A 72 0.35 -2.34 19.88
C ARG A 72 -0.16 -2.87 21.23
N GLU A 73 0.58 -2.62 22.30
CA GLU A 73 0.20 -2.91 23.69
C GLU A 73 -1.08 -2.17 24.08
#